data_AF-A0A956QEV5-F1
#
_entry.id   AF-A0A956QEV5-F1
#
_cell.length_a   1.000
_cell.length_b   1.000
_cell.length_c   1.000
_cell.angle_alpha   90.00
_cell.angle_beta   90.00
_cell.angle_gamma   90.00
#
_symmetry.space_group_name_H-M   'P 1'
#
loop_
_entity.id
_entity.type
_entity.pdbx_description
1 polymer ?
#
loop_
_entity_poly.entity_id
_entity_poly.type
_entity_poly.pdbx_seq_one_letter_code
_entity_poly.pdbx_strand_id
1 'polypeptide(L)'
;GSLEQEWANTRKFFEERDPRQNERAEREPKHKMALVFRSYLGRSSGWANAGLADRKVDYQIWCGPAMGAFNQWVKGTFLEGTEHRTVVTLAKNLMVGCAVLTRVNWLRQQGVALPAEFSNFAPLEEEQLNQLLKR
;
A
#
# COMPACT_ATOMS: atom_id res chain seq x y z
N GLY A 1 17.04 -0.88 22.01
CA GLY A 1 18.04 -0.98 23.08
C GLY A 1 18.57 0.40 23.39
N SER A 2 19.73 0.49 24.04
CA SER A 2 20.49 1.75 24.11
C SER A 2 21.06 2.11 22.72
N LEU A 3 21.41 3.38 22.50
CA LEU A 3 22.04 3.81 21.25
C LEU A 3 23.37 3.10 20.97
N GLU A 4 24.13 2.77 22.01
CA GLU A 4 25.38 2.01 21.86
C GLU A 4 25.12 0.57 21.39
N GLN A 5 24.05 -0.07 21.87
CA GLN A 5 23.66 -1.39 21.39
C GLN A 5 23.21 -1.36 19.93
N GLU A 6 22.42 -0.35 19.53
CA GLU A 6 21.99 -0.22 18.14
C GLU A 6 23.15 0.14 17.21
N TRP A 7 24.14 0.91 17.70
CA TRP A 7 25.40 1.12 16.97
C TRP A 7 26.18 -0.18 16.79
N ALA A 8 26.37 -0.98 17.84
CA ALA A 8 27.07 -2.25 17.74
C ALA A 8 26.42 -3.19 16.70
N ASN A 9 25.08 -3.27 16.70
CA ASN A 9 24.33 -4.04 15.71
C ASN A 9 24.54 -3.50 14.28
N THR A 10 24.49 -2.17 14.11
CA THR A 10 24.65 -1.49 12.82
C THR A 10 26.07 -1.65 12.28
N ARG A 11 27.08 -1.53 13.15
CA ARG A 11 28.48 -1.76 12.82
C ARG A 11 28.69 -3.17 12.27
N LYS A 12 28.20 -4.19 12.99
CA LYS A 12 28.30 -5.61 12.57
C LYS A 12 27.68 -5.84 11.19
N PHE A 13 26.52 -5.24 10.92
CA PHE A 13 25.86 -5.33 9.61
C PHE A 13 26.72 -4.75 8.48
N PHE A 14 27.39 -3.62 8.70
CA PHE A 14 28.25 -3.00 7.70
C PHE A 14 29.65 -3.63 7.61
N GLU A 15 30.16 -4.29 8.66
CA GLU A 15 31.40 -5.07 8.60
C GLU A 15 31.33 -6.17 7.52
N GLU A 16 30.17 -6.80 7.36
CA GLU A 16 29.99 -7.87 6.37
C GLU A 16 29.65 -7.33 4.97
N ARG A 17 29.07 -6.13 4.86
CA ARG A 17 28.48 -5.62 3.59
C ARG A 17 29.22 -4.45 2.96
N ASP A 18 29.64 -3.47 3.75
CA ASP A 18 30.37 -2.28 3.28
C ASP A 18 31.16 -1.64 4.44
N PRO A 19 32.37 -2.17 4.77
CA PRO A 19 33.17 -1.70 5.90
C PRO A 19 33.50 -0.19 5.85
N ARG A 20 33.53 0.41 4.66
CA ARG A 20 33.77 1.83 4.44
C ARG A 20 32.76 2.73 5.17
N GLN A 21 31.53 2.26 5.39
CA GLN A 21 30.53 3.00 6.19
C GLN A 21 30.97 3.13 7.66
N ASN A 22 31.60 2.08 8.21
CA ASN A 22 32.11 2.09 9.58
C ASN A 22 33.34 3.00 9.70
N GLU A 23 34.29 2.90 8.78
CA GLU A 23 35.46 3.79 8.73
C GLU A 23 35.05 5.26 8.65
N ARG A 24 34.02 5.57 7.85
CA ARG A 24 33.46 6.91 7.77
C ARG A 24 32.76 7.32 9.06
N ALA A 25 32.01 6.42 9.69
CA ALA A 25 31.29 6.70 10.93
C ALA A 25 32.23 6.98 12.13
N GLU A 26 33.45 6.43 12.11
CA GLU A 26 34.49 6.74 13.10
C GLU A 26 34.98 8.19 12.99
N ARG A 27 35.03 8.75 11.77
CA ARG A 27 35.50 10.11 11.49
C ARG A 27 34.39 11.15 11.53
N GLU A 28 33.16 10.74 11.19
CA GLU A 28 32.00 11.61 11.05
C GLU A 28 30.87 11.20 12.01
N PRO A 29 30.75 11.84 13.20
CA PRO A 29 29.71 11.51 14.17
C PRO A 29 28.27 11.63 13.64
N LYS A 30 28.03 12.60 12.73
CA LYS A 30 26.73 12.73 12.05
C LYS A 30 26.43 11.54 11.13
N HIS A 31 27.45 10.97 10.50
CA HIS A 31 27.31 9.78 9.68
C HIS A 31 26.98 8.56 10.54
N LYS A 32 27.70 8.34 11.66
CA LYS A 32 27.37 7.31 12.66
C LYS A 32 25.91 7.38 13.10
N MET A 33 25.45 8.58 13.48
CA MET A 33 24.06 8.81 13.88
C MET A 33 23.07 8.48 12.75
N ALA A 34 23.34 8.92 11.52
CA ALA A 34 22.49 8.63 10.37
C ALA A 34 22.40 7.12 10.08
N LEU A 35 23.48 6.36 10.22
CA LEU A 35 23.46 4.90 10.03
C LEU A 35 22.58 4.21 11.07
N VAL A 36 22.66 4.60 12.35
CA VAL A 36 21.80 4.06 13.41
C VAL A 36 20.32 4.36 13.12
N PHE A 37 19.98 5.60 12.74
CA PHE A 37 18.60 5.95 12.41
C PHE A 37 18.08 5.24 11.15
N ARG A 38 18.90 5.12 10.11
CA ARG A 38 18.56 4.38 8.90
C ARG A 38 18.37 2.89 9.16
N SER A 39 19.13 2.30 10.09
CA SER A 39 18.94 0.93 10.54
C SER A 39 17.53 0.70 11.06
N TYR A 40 17.01 1.62 11.90
CA TYR A 40 15.62 1.57 12.35
C TYR A 40 14.62 1.70 11.20
N LEU A 41 14.76 2.72 10.35
CA LEU A 41 13.86 2.96 9.21
C LEU A 41 13.85 1.78 8.22
N GLY A 42 14.99 1.13 8.00
CA GLY A 42 15.06 -0.06 7.16
C GLY A 42 14.36 -1.27 7.80
N ARG A 43 14.52 -1.44 9.11
CA ARG A 43 13.89 -2.54 9.86
C ARG A 43 12.38 -2.36 10.01
N SER A 44 11.88 -1.13 10.13
CA SER A 44 10.44 -0.85 10.29
C SER A 44 9.58 -1.39 9.14
N SER A 45 10.08 -1.36 7.91
CA SER A 45 9.40 -1.97 6.75
C SER A 45 9.48 -3.49 6.78
N GLY A 46 10.64 -4.03 7.20
CA GLY A 46 10.82 -5.47 7.39
C GLY A 46 9.89 -6.06 8.46
N TRP A 47 9.69 -5.35 9.58
CA TRP A 47 8.77 -5.75 10.64
C TRP A 47 7.32 -5.79 10.16
N ALA A 48 6.91 -4.78 9.38
CA ALA A 48 5.57 -4.75 8.79
C ALA A 48 5.34 -5.95 7.86
N ASN A 49 6.28 -6.22 6.95
CA ASN A 49 6.18 -7.34 6.01
C ASN A 49 6.17 -8.72 6.69
N ALA A 50 6.96 -8.88 7.75
CA ALA A 50 7.04 -10.14 8.51
C ALA A 50 5.89 -10.32 9.51
N GLY A 51 5.06 -9.30 9.75
CA GLY A 51 3.96 -9.38 10.71
C GLY A 51 4.40 -9.53 12.17
N LEU A 52 5.56 -8.96 12.55
CA LEU A 52 6.11 -9.07 13.90
C LEU A 52 5.26 -8.31 14.94
N ALA A 53 4.43 -9.05 15.69
CA ALA A 53 3.42 -8.50 16.60
C ALA A 53 3.96 -7.50 17.64
N ASP A 54 5.15 -7.77 18.20
CA ASP A 54 5.80 -6.92 19.21
C ASP A 54 6.30 -5.57 18.65
N ARG A 55 6.21 -5.37 17.33
CA ARG A 55 6.67 -4.17 16.61
C ARG A 55 5.56 -3.45 15.87
N LYS A 56 4.29 -3.77 16.11
CA LYS A 56 3.14 -3.17 15.39
C LYS A 56 3.14 -1.65 15.34
N VAL A 57 3.50 -0.98 16.44
CA VAL A 57 3.55 0.49 16.52
C VAL A 57 4.70 1.10 15.70
N ASP A 58 5.70 0.28 15.36
CA ASP A 58 6.89 0.68 14.62
C ASP A 58 6.78 0.37 13.12
N TYR A 59 5.64 -0.15 12.65
CA TYR A 59 5.46 -0.53 11.25
C TYR A 59 5.53 0.69 10.34
N GLN A 60 6.44 0.63 9.37
CA GLN A 60 6.43 1.55 8.25
C GLN A 60 5.58 0.95 7.13
N ILE A 61 4.34 1.43 6.98
CA ILE A 61 3.40 1.01 5.94
C ILE A 61 3.28 2.13 4.90
N TRP A 62 3.66 1.84 3.66
CA TRP A 62 3.56 2.82 2.58
C TRP A 62 2.14 2.79 2.03
N CYS A 63 1.40 3.87 2.27
CA CYS A 63 0.00 3.97 1.87
C CYS A 63 -0.37 5.42 1.58
N GLY A 64 -1.20 5.62 0.55
CA GLY A 64 -1.73 6.93 0.17
C GLY A 64 -3.24 7.04 0.35
N PRO A 65 -3.82 8.23 0.14
CA PRO A 65 -5.26 8.48 0.30
C PRO A 65 -6.15 7.59 -0.60
N ALA A 66 -5.60 7.09 -1.71
CA ALA A 66 -6.27 6.15 -2.59
C ALA A 66 -6.77 4.89 -1.86
N MET A 67 -6.04 4.40 -0.85
CA MET A 67 -6.49 3.26 -0.04
C MET A 67 -7.73 3.61 0.79
N GLY A 68 -7.81 4.83 1.34
CA GLY A 68 -8.98 5.32 2.06
C GLY A 68 -10.20 5.47 1.15
N ALA A 69 -10.01 6.05 -0.04
CA ALA A 69 -11.06 6.16 -1.05
C ALA A 69 -11.55 4.78 -1.50
N PHE A 70 -10.62 3.85 -1.74
CA PHE A 70 -10.95 2.45 -2.05
C PHE A 70 -11.75 1.80 -0.92
N ASN A 71 -11.32 1.93 0.34
CA ASN A 71 -12.01 1.36 1.50
C ASN A 71 -13.44 1.91 1.66
N GLN A 72 -13.68 3.19 1.36
CA GLN A 72 -15.02 3.76 1.36
C GLN A 72 -15.87 3.20 0.21
N TRP A 73 -15.29 3.07 -0.97
CA TRP A 73 -15.98 2.53 -2.14
C TRP A 73 -16.40 1.07 -1.98
N VAL A 74 -15.60 0.25 -1.30
CA VAL A 74 -15.92 -1.18 -1.08
C VAL A 74 -16.71 -1.46 0.21
N LYS A 75 -17.06 -0.44 1.00
CA LYS A 75 -17.77 -0.61 2.27
C LYS A 75 -19.16 -1.24 2.04
N GLY A 76 -19.51 -2.26 2.83
CA GLY A 76 -20.76 -3.01 2.73
C GLY A 76 -20.78 -4.04 1.59
N THR A 77 -19.63 -4.32 0.96
CA THR A 77 -19.52 -5.22 -0.18
C THR A 77 -18.64 -6.43 0.16
N PHE A 78 -18.62 -7.44 -0.72
CA PHE A 78 -17.71 -8.59 -0.55
C PHE A 78 -16.23 -8.20 -0.52
N LEU A 79 -15.84 -7.03 -1.06
CA LEU A 79 -14.47 -6.52 -1.02
C LEU A 79 -14.14 -5.76 0.28
N GLU A 80 -15.08 -5.59 1.21
CA GLU A 80 -14.79 -5.00 2.51
C GLU A 80 -13.74 -5.84 3.27
N GLY A 81 -13.93 -7.16 3.28
CA GLY A 81 -12.95 -8.12 3.80
C GLY A 81 -11.67 -8.17 2.95
N THR A 82 -10.51 -8.00 3.59
CA THR A 82 -9.21 -7.94 2.88
C THR A 82 -8.83 -9.25 2.18
N GLU A 83 -9.33 -10.37 2.69
CA GLU A 83 -9.17 -11.73 2.17
C GLU A 83 -9.81 -11.92 0.79
N HIS A 84 -10.79 -11.09 0.43
CA HIS A 84 -11.46 -11.12 -0.87
C HIS A 84 -10.78 -10.23 -1.92
N ARG A 85 -9.76 -9.44 -1.51
CA ARG A 85 -9.10 -8.44 -2.36
C ARG A 85 -7.96 -9.06 -3.17
N THR A 86 -8.30 -9.72 -4.27
CA THR A 86 -7.29 -10.18 -5.25
C THR A 86 -6.93 -9.06 -6.24
N VAL A 87 -5.66 -8.96 -6.61
CA VAL A 87 -5.18 -7.92 -7.56
C VAL A 87 -6.00 -7.91 -8.86
N VAL A 88 -6.33 -9.09 -9.39
CA VAL A 88 -7.10 -9.25 -10.63
C VAL A 88 -8.54 -8.76 -10.46
N THR A 89 -9.23 -9.17 -9.40
CA THR A 89 -10.61 -8.76 -9.14
C THR A 89 -10.72 -7.25 -8.92
N LEU A 90 -9.75 -6.65 -8.20
CA LEU A 90 -9.70 -5.20 -8.02
C LEU A 90 -9.49 -4.47 -9.34
N ALA A 91 -8.52 -4.90 -10.14
CA ALA A 91 -8.23 -4.29 -11.43
C ALA A 91 -9.43 -4.37 -12.39
N LYS A 92 -10.09 -5.53 -12.48
CA LYS A 92 -11.31 -5.70 -13.30
C LYS A 92 -12.41 -4.75 -12.84
N ASN A 93 -12.70 -4.69 -11.55
CA ASN A 93 -13.75 -3.81 -11.02
C ASN A 93 -13.45 -2.33 -11.28
N LEU A 94 -12.21 -1.88 -11.09
CA LEU A 94 -11.82 -0.50 -11.38
C LEU A 94 -11.98 -0.15 -12.86
N MET A 95 -11.55 -1.04 -13.75
CA MET A 95 -11.63 -0.81 -15.20
C MET A 95 -13.08 -0.85 -15.71
N VAL A 96 -13.87 -1.84 -15.29
CA VAL A 96 -15.29 -1.95 -15.65
C VAL A 96 -16.07 -0.77 -15.08
N GLY A 97 -15.86 -0.43 -13.81
CA GLY A 97 -16.51 0.73 -13.18
C GLY A 97 -16.18 2.03 -13.90
N CYS A 98 -14.92 2.25 -14.26
CA CYS A 98 -14.50 3.40 -15.05
C CYS A 98 -15.22 3.45 -16.41
N ALA A 99 -15.30 2.33 -17.13
CA ALA A 99 -15.99 2.26 -18.43
C ALA A 99 -17.49 2.55 -18.31
N VAL A 100 -18.16 2.00 -17.28
CA VAL A 100 -19.58 2.22 -17.00
C VAL A 100 -19.83 3.69 -16.66
N LEU A 101 -19.08 4.27 -15.72
CA LEU A 101 -19.26 5.66 -15.31
C LEU A 101 -18.93 6.65 -16.44
N THR A 102 -17.94 6.32 -17.29
CA THR A 102 -17.65 7.11 -18.49
C THR A 102 -18.85 7.11 -19.45
N ARG A 103 -19.48 5.95 -19.69
CA ARG A 103 -20.68 5.85 -20.53
C ARG A 103 -21.87 6.60 -19.93
N VAL A 104 -22.09 6.49 -18.62
CA VAL A 104 -23.12 7.26 -17.89
C VAL A 104 -22.91 8.77 -18.10
N ASN A 105 -21.67 9.23 -17.96
CA ASN A 105 -21.33 10.64 -18.16
C ASN A 105 -21.57 11.09 -19.61
N TRP A 106 -21.24 10.26 -20.61
CA TRP A 106 -21.54 10.57 -22.02
C TRP A 106 -23.04 10.67 -22.29
N LEU A 107 -23.85 9.78 -21.74
CA LEU A 107 -25.31 9.83 -21.88
C LEU A 107 -25.89 11.10 -21.24
N ARG A 108 -25.43 11.46 -20.05
CA ARG A 108 -25.83 12.71 -19.39
C ARG A 108 -25.46 13.96 -20.19
N GLN A 109 -24.28 13.97 -20.80
CA GLN A 109 -23.85 15.08 -21.66
C GLN A 109 -24.70 15.22 -22.93
N GLN A 110 -25.39 14.16 -23.34
CA GLN A 110 -26.36 14.17 -24.45
C GLN A 110 -27.79 14.53 -24.01
N GLY A 111 -28.00 14.88 -22.74
CA GLY A 111 -29.32 15.24 -22.20
C GLY A 111 -30.17 14.06 -21.78
N VAL A 112 -29.62 12.83 -21.74
CA VAL A 112 -30.35 11.66 -21.24
C VAL A 112 -30.50 11.75 -19.72
N ALA A 113 -31.74 11.79 -19.24
CA ALA A 113 -32.05 11.76 -17.81
C ALA A 113 -31.87 10.34 -17.24
N LEU A 114 -30.70 10.10 -16.65
CA LEU A 114 -30.41 8.84 -15.94
C LEU A 114 -30.69 8.99 -14.44
N PRO A 115 -31.34 7.99 -13.80
CA PRO A 115 -31.48 7.93 -12.35
C PRO A 115 -30.14 8.11 -11.60
N ALA A 116 -30.22 8.65 -10.39
CA ALA A 116 -29.04 8.96 -9.58
C ALA A 116 -28.22 7.71 -9.21
N GLU A 117 -28.85 6.55 -9.13
CA GLU A 117 -28.18 5.26 -8.86
C GLU A 117 -27.07 4.93 -9.86
N PHE A 118 -27.16 5.40 -11.11
CA PHE A 118 -26.14 5.16 -12.14
C PHE A 118 -24.87 6.01 -11.95
N SER A 119 -24.85 6.95 -11.00
CA SER A 119 -23.65 7.75 -10.69
C SER A 119 -22.57 6.96 -9.95
N ASN A 120 -22.91 5.80 -9.39
CA ASN A 120 -21.98 4.97 -8.62
C ASN A 120 -21.93 3.57 -9.22
N PHE A 121 -20.73 3.01 -9.30
CA PHE A 121 -20.52 1.61 -9.65
C PHE A 121 -20.10 0.85 -8.39
N ALA A 122 -20.94 -0.07 -7.92
CA ALA A 122 -20.57 -0.96 -6.82
C ALA A 122 -19.68 -2.10 -7.33
N PRO A 123 -18.72 -2.59 -6.54
CA PRO A 123 -17.96 -3.79 -6.88
C PRO A 123 -18.86 -4.97 -7.22
N LEU A 124 -18.48 -5.69 -8.26
CA LEU A 124 -19.10 -6.91 -8.75
C LEU A 124 -18.21 -8.11 -8.48
N GLU A 125 -18.84 -9.25 -8.22
CA GLU A 125 -18.14 -10.52 -8.08
C GLU A 125 -17.53 -10.96 -9.42
N GLU A 126 -16.56 -11.86 -9.35
CA GLU A 126 -15.81 -12.28 -10.55
C GLU A 126 -16.70 -12.90 -11.62
N GLU A 127 -17.72 -13.66 -11.24
CA GLU A 127 -18.68 -14.23 -12.20
C GLU A 127 -19.42 -13.13 -12.98
N GLN A 128 -19.91 -12.11 -12.29
CA GLN A 128 -20.62 -10.96 -12.89
C GLN A 128 -19.70 -10.15 -13.80
N LEU A 129 -18.46 -9.89 -13.36
CA LEU A 129 -17.45 -9.22 -14.19
C LEU A 129 -17.15 -10.04 -15.46
N ASN A 130 -16.99 -11.35 -15.33
CA ASN A 130 -16.72 -12.21 -16.46
C ASN A 130 -17.90 -12.24 -17.43
N GLN A 131 -19.15 -12.20 -16.96
CA GLN A 131 -20.33 -12.08 -17.83
C GLN A 131 -20.32 -10.75 -18.62
N LEU A 132 -19.95 -9.63 -17.99
CA LEU A 132 -19.85 -8.33 -18.67
C LEU A 132 -18.71 -8.25 -19.69
N LEU A 133 -17.62 -8.99 -19.45
CA LEU A 133 -16.43 -8.98 -20.29
C LEU A 133 -16.42 -10.05 -21.37
N LYS A 134 -17.34 -11.03 -21.31
CA LYS A 134 -17.55 -12.00 -22.38
C LYS A 134 -18.07 -11.26 -23.61
N ARG A 135 -17.32 -11.42 -24.71
CA ARG A 135 -17.74 -11.04 -26.07
C ARG A 135 -18.39 -12.23 -26.75
#